data_AF-A0A8C9N022-F1
#
_entry.id   AF-A0A8C9N022-F1
#
_cell.length_a   1.000
_cell.length_b   1.000
_cell.length_c   1.000
_cell.angle_alpha   90.00
_cell.angle_beta   90.00
_cell.angle_gamma   90.00
#
_symmetry.space_group_name_H-M   'P 1'
#
loop_
_entity.id
_entity.type
_entity.pdbx_description
1 polymer ?
#
loop_
_entity_poly.entity_id
_entity_poly.type
_entity_poly.pdbx_seq_one_letter_code
_entity_poly.pdbx_strand_id
1 'polypeptide(L)'
;MHFQGNSADYIGEEIQSQNYLTISCVQSWAGQKPIPNCVFHHDIPGGPCPFTLFPRFCSVLCLLDGIVITKLGAIHFFLSYRNQLQPLLGRFSQSEALLISSGVEPGTLDGVLLDAGCSSMQLDTPERGFSLQKDGPLDMRMDHDRCPAMATAADVVNALDRRALAAVLSAYGEERHARRIASAIVQARSIYPITSTRQLASIVAGAFPASALYARKDLLQRPVHVATKTFQGLRIFVNDELHELLIGLKTAEKFLRPGGRLVALSFHSLEDRIIKRFLHGIDMTEKHNLGSKQKIRKALKNASRGEDTQGSPCGKSNSKWISIQKKVLTPQAKDIQTNPRGRSAKLRAAIKL
;
A
#
# COMPACT_ATOMS: atom_id res chain seq x y z
N MET A 1 -6.11 47.17 -28.52
CA MET A 1 -6.43 46.26 -29.64
C MET A 1 -5.35 45.19 -29.65
N HIS A 2 -5.49 44.18 -28.79
CA HIS A 2 -5.86 42.82 -29.18
C HIS A 2 -4.99 42.26 -30.32
N PHE A 3 -3.92 41.57 -29.92
CA PHE A 3 -3.42 40.42 -30.66
C PHE A 3 -4.12 39.18 -30.10
N GLN A 4 -5.01 38.59 -30.90
CA GLN A 4 -5.55 37.25 -30.73
C GLN A 4 -4.65 36.27 -31.49
N GLY A 5 -4.41 35.13 -30.89
CA GLY A 5 -3.69 34.01 -31.47
C GLY A 5 -3.51 32.90 -30.43
N ASN A 6 -4.62 32.40 -29.89
CA ASN A 6 -4.64 31.26 -28.98
C ASN A 6 -4.34 29.98 -29.77
N SER A 7 -3.17 29.40 -29.54
CA SER A 7 -2.85 28.01 -29.87
C SER A 7 -3.27 27.10 -28.70
N ALA A 8 -4.57 27.09 -28.37
CA ALA A 8 -5.12 26.35 -27.23
C ALA A 8 -5.87 25.07 -27.62
N ASP A 9 -5.94 24.72 -28.91
CA ASP A 9 -6.96 23.77 -29.40
C ASP A 9 -6.46 22.37 -29.77
N TYR A 10 -5.31 21.89 -29.25
CA TYR A 10 -4.79 20.57 -29.66
C TYR A 10 -4.43 19.57 -28.57
N ILE A 11 -4.81 19.80 -27.30
CA ILE A 11 -4.46 18.86 -26.20
C ILE A 11 -5.70 18.47 -25.37
N GLY A 12 -6.88 18.49 -25.99
CA GLY A 12 -8.16 18.46 -25.28
C GLY A 12 -8.91 17.13 -25.20
N GLU A 13 -8.62 16.12 -26.03
CA GLU A 13 -9.62 15.04 -26.25
C GLU A 13 -9.35 13.67 -25.64
N GLU A 14 -8.19 13.35 -25.09
CA GLU A 14 -7.82 11.93 -24.95
C GLU A 14 -7.42 11.42 -23.56
N ILE A 15 -7.98 11.97 -22.46
CA ILE A 15 -7.55 11.56 -21.11
C ILE A 15 -8.73 11.24 -20.18
N GLN A 16 -9.15 9.98 -20.19
CA GLN A 16 -10.08 9.39 -19.23
C GLN A 16 -9.37 8.44 -18.21
N SER A 17 -9.16 8.93 -16.98
CA SER A 17 -9.33 8.21 -15.69
C SER A 17 -8.42 7.08 -15.19
N GLN A 18 -7.96 7.15 -13.92
CA GLN A 18 -8.15 6.25 -12.74
C GLN A 18 -7.08 6.55 -11.62
N ASN A 19 -7.05 5.99 -10.37
CA ASN A 19 -6.27 6.44 -9.13
C ASN A 19 -5.45 5.36 -8.33
N TYR A 20 -4.53 5.76 -7.38
CA TYR A 20 -3.27 5.08 -6.87
C TYR A 20 -2.91 5.20 -5.36
N LEU A 21 -1.80 4.55 -4.96
CA LEU A 21 -0.99 4.68 -3.72
C LEU A 21 -0.19 6.00 -3.72
N THR A 22 -0.20 6.74 -2.61
CA THR A 22 0.41 8.09 -2.51
C THR A 22 1.50 8.13 -1.45
N ILE A 23 2.72 8.50 -1.82
CA ILE A 23 3.67 9.06 -0.85
C ILE A 23 3.43 10.55 -0.79
N SER A 24 2.98 11.09 0.34
CA SER A 24 2.99 12.56 0.55
C SER A 24 4.24 12.93 1.34
N CYS A 25 5.20 13.58 0.68
CA CYS A 25 6.37 14.16 1.35
C CYS A 25 6.09 15.60 1.73
N VAL A 26 6.57 16.08 2.88
CA VAL A 26 6.52 17.51 3.22
C VAL A 26 7.95 18.06 3.27
N GLN A 27 8.20 19.22 2.65
CA GLN A 27 9.46 19.95 2.72
C GLN A 27 9.19 21.42 3.11
N SER A 28 9.83 21.91 4.18
CA SER A 28 9.83 23.33 4.55
C SER A 28 10.97 24.10 3.87
N TRP A 29 10.68 25.30 3.33
CA TRP A 29 11.71 26.23 2.85
C TRP A 29 12.65 26.65 3.98
N ALA A 30 13.97 26.66 3.71
CA ALA A 30 14.98 27.05 4.68
C ALA A 30 14.75 28.49 5.17
N GLY A 31 14.46 28.67 6.47
CA GLY A 31 14.44 29.98 7.10
C GLY A 31 13.46 30.24 8.25
N GLN A 32 12.51 29.34 8.59
CA GLN A 32 11.54 29.63 9.66
C GLN A 32 11.24 28.44 10.59
N LYS A 33 10.91 28.77 11.85
CA LYS A 33 10.71 27.84 12.98
C LYS A 33 9.60 26.80 12.70
N PRO A 34 9.74 25.56 13.21
CA PRO A 34 8.74 24.51 13.03
C PRO A 34 7.43 24.87 13.74
N ILE A 35 6.29 24.74 13.05
CA ILE A 35 4.97 24.85 13.66
C ILE A 35 4.63 23.49 14.30
N PRO A 36 4.43 23.41 15.62
CA PRO A 36 3.96 22.21 16.27
C PRO A 36 2.44 22.09 16.10
N ASN A 37 1.95 20.87 15.92
CA ASN A 37 0.54 20.44 15.80
C ASN A 37 0.03 20.29 14.37
N CYS A 38 0.00 19.04 13.93
CA CYS A 38 -0.65 18.56 12.72
C CYS A 38 -1.60 17.43 13.16
N VAL A 39 -2.90 17.70 13.15
CA VAL A 39 -3.97 16.76 13.52
C VAL A 39 -4.55 16.16 12.24
N PHE A 40 -4.57 14.84 12.13
CA PHE A 40 -5.16 14.11 11.02
C PHE A 40 -6.68 13.98 11.21
N HIS A 41 -7.46 14.45 10.24
CA HIS A 41 -8.91 14.23 10.19
C HIS A 41 -9.26 13.46 8.91
N HIS A 42 -9.96 12.33 9.07
CA HIS A 42 -10.45 11.50 7.95
C HIS A 42 -11.84 11.98 7.49
N ASP A 43 -12.04 11.98 6.18
CA ASP A 43 -13.14 12.55 5.40
C ASP A 43 -14.59 12.22 5.81
N ILE A 44 -15.46 13.20 5.54
CA ILE A 44 -16.93 13.19 5.55
C ILE A 44 -17.42 12.92 4.11
N PRO A 45 -18.48 12.12 3.88
CA PRO A 45 -19.01 11.95 2.53
C PRO A 45 -19.81 13.18 2.09
N GLY A 46 -19.43 13.80 0.96
CA GLY A 46 -20.24 14.79 0.24
C GLY A 46 -19.97 16.27 0.50
N GLY A 47 -18.91 16.64 1.23
CA GLY A 47 -18.45 18.03 1.40
C GLY A 47 -17.01 18.21 0.92
N PRO A 48 -16.50 19.45 0.81
CA PRO A 48 -15.11 19.70 0.44
C PRO A 48 -14.17 18.94 1.39
N CYS A 49 -13.31 18.07 0.83
CA CYS A 49 -12.31 17.30 1.56
C CYS A 49 -11.46 18.23 2.44
N PRO A 50 -11.43 18.09 3.78
CA PRO A 50 -10.54 18.88 4.61
C PRO A 50 -9.20 18.14 4.70
N PHE A 51 -8.39 18.20 3.65
CA PHE A 51 -6.94 18.18 3.82
C PHE A 51 -6.50 19.54 4.40
N THR A 52 -6.98 19.90 5.59
CA THR A 52 -6.47 21.06 6.34
C THR A 52 -5.20 20.66 7.07
N LEU A 53 -4.13 20.43 6.30
CA LEU A 53 -2.82 20.04 6.85
C LEU A 53 -1.63 20.71 6.16
N PHE A 54 -1.88 21.69 5.30
CA PHE A 54 -0.81 22.44 4.67
C PHE A 54 -0.77 23.85 5.28
N PRO A 55 0.13 24.12 6.25
CA PRO A 55 0.53 25.51 6.44
C PRO A 55 1.00 26.04 5.07
N ARG A 56 0.74 27.32 4.79
CA ARG A 56 0.96 28.00 3.48
C ARG A 56 2.38 27.88 2.87
N PHE A 57 3.30 27.14 3.51
CA PHE A 57 4.73 27.07 3.24
C PHE A 57 5.28 25.64 3.11
N CYS A 58 4.43 24.62 2.97
CA CYS A 58 4.87 23.23 2.77
C CYS A 58 4.77 22.81 1.31
N SER A 59 5.88 22.35 0.74
CA SER A 59 5.88 21.65 -0.54
C SER A 59 5.56 20.17 -0.31
N VAL A 60 4.61 19.66 -1.08
CA VAL A 60 4.11 18.29 -1.07
C VAL A 60 4.59 17.56 -2.32
N LEU A 61 5.46 16.58 -2.16
CA LEU A 61 5.84 15.71 -3.26
C LEU A 61 5.02 14.44 -3.20
N CYS A 62 4.31 14.13 -4.28
CA CYS A 62 3.49 12.95 -4.40
C CYS A 62 4.16 11.92 -5.31
N LEU A 63 4.79 10.88 -4.76
CA LEU A 63 5.13 9.70 -5.59
C LEU A 63 3.86 8.88 -5.78
N LEU A 64 3.54 8.69 -7.05
CA LEU A 64 2.38 8.01 -7.56
C LEU A 64 2.84 6.70 -8.14
N ASP A 65 2.66 5.65 -7.35
CA ASP A 65 2.80 4.30 -7.84
C ASP A 65 1.79 4.09 -8.96
N GLY A 66 2.26 3.78 -10.15
CA GLY A 66 1.43 2.94 -11.00
C GLY A 66 0.21 3.59 -11.64
N ILE A 67 0.06 4.93 -11.68
CA ILE A 67 -0.73 5.86 -12.58
C ILE A 67 -1.02 7.18 -11.78
N VAL A 68 -1.74 8.13 -12.38
CA VAL A 68 -1.89 9.58 -12.16
C VAL A 68 -2.92 10.03 -11.09
N ILE A 69 -2.72 11.20 -10.48
CA ILE A 69 -3.74 11.90 -9.66
C ILE A 69 -4.90 12.37 -10.56
N THR A 70 -6.04 11.71 -10.37
CA THR A 70 -7.46 12.09 -10.59
C THR A 70 -8.14 11.94 -11.95
N LYS A 71 -9.21 11.12 -11.96
CA LYS A 71 -10.47 11.47 -12.64
C LYS A 71 -11.22 12.48 -11.75
N LEU A 72 -11.45 13.68 -12.29
CA LEU A 72 -12.45 14.70 -11.88
C LEU A 72 -12.27 15.51 -10.58
N GLY A 73 -11.34 15.18 -9.68
CA GLY A 73 -11.18 15.93 -8.42
C GLY A 73 -9.99 16.90 -8.35
N ALA A 74 -8.82 16.55 -8.90
CA ALA A 74 -7.61 17.33 -8.64
C ALA A 74 -7.27 18.34 -9.71
N ILE A 75 -7.96 18.46 -10.85
CA ILE A 75 -7.73 19.66 -11.67
C ILE A 75 -8.11 20.91 -10.84
N HIS A 76 -9.20 20.85 -10.07
CA HIS A 76 -9.58 21.96 -9.20
C HIS A 76 -8.68 22.11 -7.96
N PHE A 77 -8.19 21.00 -7.38
CA PHE A 77 -7.26 21.01 -6.23
C PHE A 77 -5.83 21.42 -6.63
N PHE A 78 -5.33 20.95 -7.77
CA PHE A 78 -4.04 21.29 -8.36
C PHE A 78 -4.02 22.75 -8.81
N LEU A 79 -5.14 23.28 -9.32
CA LEU A 79 -5.28 24.72 -9.55
C LEU A 79 -5.19 25.52 -8.25
N SER A 80 -5.64 24.96 -7.11
CA SER A 80 -5.59 25.62 -5.79
C SER A 80 -4.22 25.56 -5.11
N TYR A 81 -3.38 24.57 -5.42
CA TYR A 81 -2.07 24.33 -4.77
C TYR A 81 -0.91 24.12 -5.76
N ARG A 82 -1.00 24.70 -6.97
CA ARG A 82 -0.12 24.43 -8.12
C ARG A 82 1.39 24.57 -7.86
N ASN A 83 1.77 25.41 -6.89
CA ASN A 83 3.17 25.65 -6.50
C ASN A 83 3.63 24.80 -5.30
N GLN A 84 2.72 24.03 -4.69
CA GLN A 84 2.98 23.23 -3.49
C GLN A 84 2.84 21.73 -3.77
N LEU A 85 2.39 21.29 -4.94
CA LEU A 85 2.25 19.86 -5.24
C LEU A 85 2.97 19.48 -6.51
N GLN A 86 3.92 18.55 -6.41
CA GLN A 86 4.60 17.95 -7.55
C GLN A 86 4.26 16.45 -7.64
N PRO A 87 3.55 15.99 -8.68
CA PRO A 87 3.24 14.59 -8.87
C PRO A 87 4.39 13.91 -9.63
N LEU A 88 4.88 12.78 -9.10
CA LEU A 88 5.90 11.96 -9.71
C LEU A 88 5.32 10.58 -10.01
N LEU A 89 5.29 10.20 -11.27
CA LEU A 89 4.70 8.93 -11.69
C LEU A 89 5.76 7.83 -11.76
N GLY A 90 5.60 6.77 -10.97
CA GLY A 90 6.43 5.56 -11.03
C GLY A 90 6.34 4.72 -9.76
N ARG A 91 6.88 3.51 -9.81
CA ARG A 91 6.83 2.55 -8.70
C ARG A 91 7.75 2.95 -7.54
N PHE A 92 7.59 2.34 -6.38
CA PHE A 92 8.53 2.48 -5.26
C PHE A 92 9.97 2.09 -5.63
N SER A 93 10.17 1.10 -6.49
CA SER A 93 11.48 0.76 -7.06
C SER A 93 12.13 1.89 -7.85
N GLN A 94 11.33 2.83 -8.37
CA GLN A 94 11.78 3.99 -9.13
C GLN A 94 11.83 5.28 -8.29
N SER A 95 11.29 5.24 -7.07
CA SER A 95 11.09 6.42 -6.21
C SER A 95 12.35 7.24 -5.96
N GLU A 96 13.49 6.57 -5.70
CA GLU A 96 14.76 7.25 -5.48
C GLU A 96 15.21 8.07 -6.69
N ALA A 97 15.18 7.47 -7.89
CA ALA A 97 15.56 8.15 -9.11
C ALA A 97 14.62 9.33 -9.42
N LEU A 98 13.32 9.13 -9.22
CA LEU A 98 12.31 10.16 -9.40
C LEU A 98 12.53 11.34 -8.45
N LEU A 99 12.79 11.08 -7.17
CA LEU A 99 13.10 12.10 -6.16
C LEU A 99 14.33 12.93 -6.57
N ILE A 100 15.42 12.26 -6.93
CA ILE A 100 16.68 12.92 -7.33
C ILE A 100 16.46 13.75 -8.60
N SER A 101 15.80 13.20 -9.62
CA SER A 101 15.50 13.93 -10.86
C SER A 101 14.60 15.16 -10.66
N SER A 102 13.85 15.17 -9.55
CA SER A 102 12.98 16.27 -9.15
C SER A 102 13.69 17.30 -8.27
N GLY A 103 15.01 17.15 -8.04
CA GLY A 103 15.81 18.05 -7.22
C GLY A 103 15.69 17.79 -5.71
N VAL A 104 15.12 16.65 -5.28
CA VAL A 104 15.09 16.29 -3.86
C VAL A 104 16.36 15.56 -3.49
N GLU A 105 17.09 16.11 -2.53
CA GLU A 105 18.30 15.49 -2.01
C GLU A 105 18.00 14.52 -0.85
N PRO A 106 18.80 13.46 -0.67
CA PRO A 106 18.70 12.60 0.51
C PRO A 106 18.78 13.39 1.82
N GLY A 107 18.02 12.98 2.83
CA GLY A 107 18.03 13.63 4.14
C GLY A 107 17.33 14.99 4.23
N THR A 108 16.51 15.37 3.24
CA THR A 108 15.83 16.69 3.21
C THR A 108 14.34 16.64 3.55
N LEU A 109 13.69 15.47 3.51
CA LEU A 109 12.24 15.36 3.73
C LEU A 109 11.88 15.44 5.21
N ASP A 110 10.83 16.22 5.55
CA ASP A 110 10.31 16.35 6.91
C ASP A 110 9.42 15.18 7.32
N GLY A 111 8.70 14.63 6.35
CA GLY A 111 7.74 13.58 6.57
C GLY A 111 7.52 12.74 5.33
N VAL A 112 7.19 11.47 5.53
CA VAL A 112 6.80 10.52 4.49
C VAL A 112 5.57 9.77 4.99
N LEU A 113 4.49 9.80 4.21
CA LEU A 113 3.35 8.91 4.35
C LEU A 113 3.48 7.76 3.34
N LEU A 114 3.27 6.51 3.75
CA LEU A 114 3.20 5.34 2.87
C LEU A 114 1.86 4.64 3.09
N ASP A 115 1.07 4.42 2.03
CA ASP A 115 -0.26 3.83 2.15
C ASP A 115 -0.47 2.57 1.31
N ALA A 116 -0.02 1.39 1.79
CA ALA A 116 0.07 0.15 1.01
C ALA A 116 -1.25 -0.43 0.44
N GLY A 117 -2.38 0.26 0.59
CA GLY A 117 -3.69 -0.17 0.12
C GLY A 117 -3.89 -0.03 -1.39
N CYS A 118 -4.84 -0.82 -1.92
CA CYS A 118 -5.35 -0.60 -3.26
C CYS A 118 -6.29 0.60 -3.31
N SER A 119 -6.31 1.31 -4.44
CA SER A 119 -7.22 2.42 -4.63
C SER A 119 -8.67 1.93 -4.81
N SER A 120 -9.60 2.81 -4.47
CA SER A 120 -11.03 2.59 -4.74
C SER A 120 -11.30 2.26 -6.21
N MET A 121 -10.63 2.96 -7.13
CA MET A 121 -10.85 2.80 -8.57
C MET A 121 -10.42 1.42 -9.07
N GLN A 122 -9.34 0.86 -8.52
CA GLN A 122 -8.92 -0.51 -8.85
C GLN A 122 -9.96 -1.56 -8.43
N LEU A 123 -10.59 -1.37 -7.26
CA LEU A 123 -11.59 -2.30 -6.73
C LEU A 123 -12.98 -2.12 -7.36
N ASP A 124 -13.32 -0.88 -7.72
CA ASP A 124 -14.64 -0.50 -8.22
C ASP A 124 -14.82 -0.70 -9.73
N THR A 125 -13.71 -0.74 -10.47
CA THR A 125 -13.66 -0.92 -11.94
C THR A 125 -13.50 -2.40 -12.28
N PRO A 126 -14.55 -3.09 -12.78
CA PRO A 126 -14.50 -4.51 -13.05
C PRO A 126 -13.40 -4.91 -14.03
N GLU A 127 -13.12 -4.07 -15.03
CA GLU A 127 -12.13 -4.27 -16.09
C GLU A 127 -10.70 -4.40 -15.55
N ARG A 128 -10.45 -3.95 -14.31
CA ARG A 128 -9.15 -4.09 -13.64
C ARG A 128 -8.94 -5.46 -13.01
N GLY A 129 -9.99 -6.25 -12.82
CA GLY A 129 -9.87 -7.64 -12.35
C GLY A 129 -9.58 -7.83 -10.86
N PHE A 130 -9.71 -6.79 -10.02
CA PHE A 130 -9.45 -6.91 -8.58
C PHE A 130 -10.67 -7.34 -7.77
N SER A 131 -11.87 -7.16 -8.32
CA SER A 131 -13.12 -7.40 -7.58
C SER A 131 -13.51 -8.87 -7.57
N LEU A 132 -13.98 -9.33 -6.41
CA LEU A 132 -14.70 -10.60 -6.27
C LEU A 132 -16.19 -10.47 -6.54
N GLN A 133 -16.73 -9.25 -6.46
CA GLN A 133 -18.17 -9.00 -6.56
C GLN A 133 -18.57 -8.66 -7.99
N LYS A 134 -17.74 -7.89 -8.68
CA LYS A 134 -17.95 -7.50 -10.07
C LYS A 134 -17.06 -8.38 -10.96
N ASP A 135 -17.68 -8.99 -11.95
CA ASP A 135 -16.97 -9.84 -12.90
C ASP A 135 -16.20 -9.01 -13.93
N GLY A 136 -15.04 -9.50 -14.35
CA GLY A 136 -14.15 -8.82 -15.27
C GLY A 136 -12.96 -9.72 -15.65
N PRO A 137 -12.09 -9.24 -16.56
CA PRO A 137 -10.89 -9.98 -16.95
C PRO A 137 -9.99 -10.20 -15.73
N LEU A 138 -9.35 -11.35 -15.66
CA LEU A 138 -8.43 -11.70 -14.56
C LEU A 138 -7.08 -11.00 -14.77
N ASP A 139 -7.04 -9.68 -14.63
CA ASP A 139 -5.84 -8.87 -14.86
C ASP A 139 -5.03 -8.63 -13.58
N MET A 140 -5.58 -7.89 -12.61
CA MET A 140 -4.95 -7.52 -11.33
C MET A 140 -3.65 -6.72 -11.41
N ARG A 141 -3.20 -6.25 -12.58
CA ARG A 141 -2.04 -5.34 -12.68
C ARG A 141 -2.45 -3.94 -12.22
N MET A 142 -1.66 -3.38 -11.32
CA MET A 142 -1.82 -1.99 -10.88
C MET A 142 -1.41 -1.02 -11.98
N ASP A 143 -0.40 -1.38 -12.76
CA ASP A 143 0.20 -0.57 -13.82
C ASP A 143 -0.06 -1.13 -15.23
N HIS A 144 -1.34 -1.42 -15.51
CA HIS A 144 -1.79 -2.08 -16.74
C HIS A 144 -1.27 -1.36 -18.01
N ASP A 145 -1.38 -0.03 -18.05
CA ASP A 145 -1.08 0.76 -19.26
C ASP A 145 0.42 0.94 -19.51
N ARG A 146 1.24 1.11 -18.46
CA ARG A 146 2.68 1.37 -18.63
C ARG A 146 3.52 0.11 -18.66
N CYS A 147 2.96 -1.02 -18.26
CA CYS A 147 3.68 -2.30 -18.21
C CYS A 147 2.89 -3.41 -18.91
N PRO A 148 2.60 -3.28 -20.22
CA PRO A 148 1.81 -4.27 -20.95
C PRO A 148 2.48 -5.65 -20.99
N ALA A 149 3.82 -5.70 -20.90
CA ALA A 149 4.61 -6.93 -20.85
C ALA A 149 4.60 -7.63 -19.47
N MET A 150 4.04 -6.99 -18.43
CA MET A 150 3.88 -7.62 -17.12
C MET A 150 2.78 -8.68 -17.20
N ALA A 151 3.05 -9.86 -16.63
CA ALA A 151 2.09 -10.95 -16.56
C ALA A 151 0.84 -10.54 -15.77
N THR A 152 -0.33 -10.86 -16.32
CA THR A 152 -1.62 -10.74 -15.64
C THR A 152 -1.82 -11.86 -14.62
N ALA A 153 -2.82 -11.72 -13.75
CA ALA A 153 -3.27 -12.82 -12.91
C ALA A 153 -3.74 -14.02 -13.75
N ALA A 154 -4.32 -13.81 -14.93
CA ALA A 154 -4.68 -14.86 -15.88
C ALA A 154 -3.44 -15.64 -16.34
N ASP A 155 -2.37 -14.93 -16.72
CA ASP A 155 -1.12 -15.56 -17.13
C ASP A 155 -0.53 -16.41 -15.98
N VAL A 156 -0.53 -15.85 -14.77
CA VAL A 156 -0.04 -16.55 -13.57
C VAL A 156 -0.82 -17.83 -13.30
N VAL A 157 -2.15 -17.78 -13.27
CA VAL A 157 -2.98 -18.96 -12.97
C VAL A 157 -2.97 -19.98 -14.09
N ASN A 158 -2.70 -19.58 -15.34
CA ASN A 158 -2.66 -20.49 -16.48
C ASN A 158 -1.25 -21.09 -16.72
N ALA A 159 -0.17 -20.40 -16.35
CA ALA A 159 1.19 -20.84 -16.62
C ALA A 159 1.88 -21.57 -15.45
N LEU A 160 1.74 -21.09 -14.20
CA LEU A 160 2.50 -21.65 -13.07
C LEU A 160 2.16 -23.12 -12.83
N ASP A 161 3.15 -23.96 -12.51
CA ASP A 161 2.87 -25.32 -12.10
C ASP A 161 2.09 -25.36 -10.75
N ARG A 162 1.51 -26.52 -10.44
CA ARG A 162 0.70 -26.71 -9.21
C ARG A 162 1.46 -26.34 -7.93
N ARG A 163 2.75 -26.68 -7.83
CA ARG A 163 3.57 -26.45 -6.64
C ARG A 163 3.91 -24.97 -6.51
N ALA A 164 4.29 -24.31 -7.59
CA ALA A 164 4.56 -22.87 -7.64
C ALA A 164 3.30 -22.08 -7.28
N LEU A 165 2.15 -22.43 -7.87
CA LEU A 165 0.89 -21.78 -7.56
C LEU A 165 0.49 -21.97 -6.09
N ALA A 166 0.63 -23.18 -5.55
CA ALA A 166 0.39 -23.43 -4.13
C ALA A 166 1.34 -22.61 -3.22
N ALA A 167 2.61 -22.44 -3.63
CA ALA A 167 3.57 -21.62 -2.89
C ALA A 167 3.16 -20.14 -2.87
N VAL A 168 2.74 -19.58 -4.01
CA VAL A 168 2.21 -18.21 -4.12
C VAL A 168 1.01 -18.01 -3.19
N LEU A 169 0.00 -18.88 -3.28
CA LEU A 169 -1.20 -18.79 -2.45
C LEU A 169 -0.92 -18.95 -0.95
N SER A 170 0.04 -19.81 -0.59
CA SER A 170 0.44 -19.99 0.79
C SER A 170 1.22 -18.79 1.33
N ALA A 171 2.17 -18.25 0.55
CA ALA A 171 3.07 -17.19 0.99
C ALA A 171 2.37 -15.82 1.03
N TYR A 172 1.63 -15.48 -0.02
CA TYR A 172 1.03 -14.16 -0.19
C TYR A 172 -0.45 -14.11 0.20
N GLY A 173 -1.18 -15.22 0.05
CA GLY A 173 -2.57 -15.31 0.50
C GLY A 173 -2.73 -15.73 1.96
N GLU A 174 -1.67 -16.23 2.61
CA GLU A 174 -1.74 -16.94 3.90
C GLU A 174 -2.88 -18.00 3.89
N GLU A 175 -3.04 -18.69 2.76
CA GLU A 175 -4.13 -19.65 2.51
C GLU A 175 -3.76 -21.06 2.97
N ARG A 176 -4.51 -21.60 3.93
CA ARG A 176 -4.26 -22.92 4.53
C ARG A 176 -4.54 -24.05 3.54
N HIS A 177 -5.48 -23.84 2.64
CA HIS A 177 -5.89 -24.82 1.64
C HIS A 177 -5.21 -24.58 0.28
N ALA A 178 -4.07 -23.87 0.26
CA ALA A 178 -3.36 -23.48 -0.96
C ALA A 178 -3.12 -24.64 -1.93
N ARG A 179 -2.70 -25.81 -1.43
CA ARG A 179 -2.48 -27.01 -2.29
C ARG A 179 -3.76 -27.49 -2.96
N ARG A 180 -4.88 -27.50 -2.21
CA ARG A 180 -6.19 -27.94 -2.71
C ARG A 180 -6.72 -26.97 -3.77
N ILE A 181 -6.61 -25.67 -3.52
CA ILE A 181 -6.98 -24.63 -4.47
C ILE A 181 -6.11 -24.69 -5.73
N ALA A 182 -4.79 -24.84 -5.58
CA ALA A 182 -3.89 -24.96 -6.72
C ALA A 182 -4.20 -26.18 -7.58
N SER A 183 -4.52 -27.34 -6.97
CA SER A 183 -4.99 -28.51 -7.72
C SER A 183 -6.28 -28.22 -8.51
N ALA A 184 -7.26 -27.55 -7.90
CA ALA A 184 -8.52 -27.20 -8.56
C ALA A 184 -8.29 -26.24 -9.74
N ILE A 185 -7.40 -25.25 -9.58
CA ILE A 185 -7.04 -24.32 -10.67
C ILE A 185 -6.35 -25.06 -11.82
N VAL A 186 -5.39 -25.93 -11.53
CA VAL A 186 -4.67 -26.71 -12.56
C VAL A 186 -5.61 -27.67 -13.30
N GLN A 187 -6.55 -28.30 -12.59
CA GLN A 187 -7.55 -29.15 -13.20
C GLN A 187 -8.54 -28.37 -14.07
N ALA A 188 -8.98 -27.19 -13.62
CA ALA A 188 -9.90 -26.37 -14.40
C ALA A 188 -9.25 -25.87 -15.70
N ARG A 189 -8.01 -25.37 -15.62
CA ARG A 189 -7.31 -24.84 -16.79
C ARG A 189 -6.92 -25.89 -17.83
N SER A 190 -6.86 -27.16 -17.45
CA SER A 190 -6.61 -28.24 -18.43
C SER A 190 -7.79 -28.48 -19.36
N ILE A 191 -8.97 -27.95 -19.02
CA ILE A 191 -10.17 -28.02 -19.87
C ILE A 191 -10.30 -26.72 -20.67
N TYR A 192 -10.33 -25.56 -19.99
CA TYR A 192 -10.39 -24.23 -20.62
C TYR A 192 -9.54 -23.22 -19.86
N PRO A 193 -8.83 -22.30 -20.54
CA PRO A 193 -8.10 -21.21 -19.89
C PRO A 193 -8.99 -20.37 -18.96
N ILE A 194 -8.44 -19.99 -17.81
CA ILE A 194 -9.13 -19.16 -16.82
C ILE A 194 -8.90 -17.70 -17.18
N THR A 195 -9.96 -16.97 -17.54
CA THR A 195 -9.84 -15.60 -18.10
C THR A 195 -10.57 -14.54 -17.29
N SER A 196 -11.47 -14.92 -16.37
CA SER A 196 -12.28 -13.97 -15.59
C SER A 196 -12.19 -14.17 -14.08
N THR A 197 -12.48 -13.10 -13.34
CA THR A 197 -12.53 -13.12 -11.87
C THR A 197 -13.63 -14.06 -11.36
N ARG A 198 -14.82 -14.08 -11.99
CA ARG A 198 -15.90 -14.99 -11.59
C ARG A 198 -15.52 -16.45 -11.79
N GLN A 199 -14.90 -16.82 -12.91
CA GLN A 199 -14.43 -18.19 -13.14
C GLN A 199 -13.47 -18.63 -12.04
N LEU A 200 -12.46 -17.81 -11.74
CA LEU A 200 -11.51 -18.12 -10.68
C LEU A 200 -12.20 -18.26 -9.32
N ALA A 201 -13.11 -17.34 -8.99
CA ALA A 201 -13.87 -17.39 -7.74
C ALA A 201 -14.71 -18.68 -7.62
N SER A 202 -15.37 -19.09 -8.70
CA SER A 202 -16.16 -20.34 -8.78
C SER A 202 -15.29 -21.58 -8.64
N ILE A 203 -14.12 -21.63 -9.29
CA ILE A 203 -13.17 -22.75 -9.16
C ILE A 203 -12.68 -22.87 -7.71
N VAL A 204 -12.31 -21.75 -7.09
CA VAL A 204 -11.90 -21.73 -5.69
C VAL A 204 -13.05 -22.18 -4.79
N ALA A 205 -14.26 -21.69 -5.01
CA ALA A 205 -15.44 -22.06 -4.24
C ALA A 205 -15.76 -23.57 -4.35
N GLY A 206 -15.69 -24.14 -5.56
CA GLY A 206 -15.91 -25.57 -5.80
C GLY A 206 -14.87 -26.47 -5.14
N ALA A 207 -13.71 -25.94 -4.74
CA ALA A 207 -12.74 -26.65 -3.93
C ALA A 207 -13.19 -26.84 -2.47
N PHE A 208 -14.32 -26.29 -2.02
CA PHE A 208 -14.78 -26.36 -0.63
C PHE A 208 -16.23 -26.89 -0.53
N PRO A 209 -16.61 -27.51 0.61
CA PRO A 209 -18.02 -27.80 0.86
C PRO A 209 -18.83 -26.50 0.98
N ALA A 210 -20.12 -26.53 0.63
CA ALA A 210 -20.98 -25.34 0.65
C ALA A 210 -21.00 -24.62 2.01
N SER A 211 -20.92 -25.38 3.11
CA SER A 211 -20.84 -24.85 4.48
C SER A 211 -19.59 -24.01 4.76
N ALA A 212 -18.51 -24.20 4.00
CA ALA A 212 -17.25 -23.48 4.19
C ALA A 212 -17.13 -22.19 3.38
N LEU A 213 -18.02 -21.96 2.39
CA LEU A 213 -17.94 -20.82 1.45
C LEU A 213 -17.91 -19.44 2.12
N TYR A 214 -18.58 -19.33 3.26
CA TYR A 214 -18.74 -18.11 4.04
C TYR A 214 -18.44 -18.32 5.53
N ALA A 215 -17.77 -19.43 5.88
CA ALA A 215 -17.44 -19.76 7.27
C ALA A 215 -16.44 -18.77 7.89
N ARG A 216 -15.63 -18.09 7.05
CA ARG A 216 -14.74 -17.04 7.51
C ARG A 216 -15.52 -15.76 7.76
N LYS A 217 -15.24 -15.11 8.88
CA LYS A 217 -15.81 -13.82 9.23
C LYS A 217 -14.73 -12.74 9.30
N ASP A 218 -15.08 -11.52 8.90
CA ASP A 218 -14.21 -10.36 9.10
C ASP A 218 -14.32 -9.83 10.55
N LEU A 219 -13.63 -8.72 10.84
CA LEU A 219 -13.64 -8.11 12.17
C LEU A 219 -15.05 -7.63 12.61
N LEU A 220 -15.96 -7.41 11.66
CA LEU A 220 -17.35 -7.05 11.91
C LEU A 220 -18.28 -8.27 11.88
N GLN A 221 -17.73 -9.48 11.98
CA GLN A 221 -18.49 -10.75 11.92
C GLN A 221 -19.21 -10.99 10.59
N ARG A 222 -18.84 -10.27 9.52
CA ARG A 222 -19.45 -10.43 8.20
C ARG A 222 -18.81 -11.59 7.45
N PRO A 223 -19.58 -12.40 6.71
CA PRO A 223 -19.05 -13.50 5.94
C PRO A 223 -18.04 -13.01 4.88
N VAL A 224 -16.92 -13.70 4.79
CA VAL A 224 -15.84 -13.45 3.82
C VAL A 224 -15.81 -14.62 2.86
N HIS A 225 -15.86 -14.31 1.57
CA HIS A 225 -15.80 -15.32 0.52
C HIS A 225 -14.48 -16.11 0.57
N VAL A 226 -14.56 -17.42 0.33
CA VAL A 226 -13.37 -18.30 0.34
C VAL A 226 -12.27 -17.90 -0.64
N ALA A 227 -12.62 -17.23 -1.75
CA ALA A 227 -11.64 -16.77 -2.72
C ALA A 227 -10.85 -15.52 -2.31
N THR A 228 -11.22 -14.81 -1.24
CA THR A 228 -10.56 -13.54 -0.86
C THR A 228 -9.05 -13.67 -0.65
N LYS A 229 -8.59 -14.75 -0.01
CA LYS A 229 -7.16 -14.97 0.19
C LYS A 229 -6.42 -15.35 -1.09
N THR A 230 -7.08 -16.08 -1.99
CA THR A 230 -6.53 -16.41 -3.31
C THR A 230 -6.31 -15.14 -4.13
N PHE A 231 -7.32 -14.27 -4.18
CA PHE A 231 -7.26 -13.00 -4.90
C PHE A 231 -6.17 -12.09 -4.30
N GLN A 232 -6.12 -11.97 -2.97
CA GLN A 232 -5.05 -11.23 -2.30
C GLN A 232 -3.66 -11.79 -2.67
N GLY A 233 -3.48 -13.12 -2.63
CA GLY A 233 -2.20 -13.73 -2.93
C GLY A 233 -1.74 -13.51 -4.37
N LEU A 234 -2.65 -13.60 -5.34
CA LEU A 234 -2.35 -13.33 -6.75
C LEU A 234 -2.03 -11.85 -6.98
N ARG A 235 -2.83 -10.94 -6.39
CA ARG A 235 -2.62 -9.50 -6.48
C ARG A 235 -1.22 -9.10 -6.00
N ILE A 236 -0.86 -9.56 -4.80
CA ILE A 236 0.46 -9.32 -4.21
C ILE A 236 1.58 -9.85 -5.10
N PHE A 237 1.39 -11.05 -5.66
CA PHE A 237 2.39 -11.68 -6.52
C PHE A 237 2.58 -10.96 -7.86
N VAL A 238 1.48 -10.62 -8.54
CA VAL A 238 1.49 -9.93 -9.84
C VAL A 238 2.18 -8.57 -9.75
N ASN A 239 1.96 -7.85 -8.66
CA ASN A 239 2.46 -6.48 -8.48
C ASN A 239 3.73 -6.37 -7.63
N ASP A 240 4.27 -7.51 -7.18
CA ASP A 240 5.42 -7.57 -6.26
C ASP A 240 5.28 -6.64 -5.04
N GLU A 241 4.05 -6.53 -4.50
CA GLU A 241 3.64 -5.45 -3.57
C GLU A 241 4.53 -5.39 -2.32
N LEU A 242 4.94 -6.55 -1.81
CA LEU A 242 5.76 -6.64 -0.59
C LEU A 242 7.19 -6.16 -0.82
N HIS A 243 7.75 -6.40 -2.00
CA HIS A 243 9.09 -5.96 -2.36
C HIS A 243 9.09 -4.45 -2.61
N GLU A 244 8.12 -3.96 -3.39
CA GLU A 244 7.91 -2.54 -3.63
C GLU A 244 7.75 -1.78 -2.30
N LEU A 245 6.89 -2.24 -1.39
CA LEU A 245 6.75 -1.64 -0.05
C LEU A 245 8.07 -1.56 0.71
N LEU A 246 8.90 -2.61 0.66
CA LEU A 246 10.20 -2.60 1.30
C LEU A 246 11.14 -1.57 0.67
N ILE A 247 11.11 -1.40 -0.65
CA ILE A 247 11.89 -0.36 -1.32
C ILE A 247 11.39 1.02 -0.90
N GLY A 248 10.08 1.25 -0.90
CA GLY A 248 9.48 2.52 -0.46
C GLY A 248 9.89 2.89 0.97
N LEU A 249 9.94 1.91 1.89
CA LEU A 249 10.43 2.11 3.26
C LEU A 249 11.93 2.48 3.30
N LYS A 250 12.77 1.84 2.48
CA LYS A 250 14.20 2.17 2.37
C LYS A 250 14.43 3.56 1.76
N THR A 251 13.66 3.93 0.75
CA THR A 251 13.68 5.28 0.18
C THR A 251 13.26 6.30 1.24
N ALA A 252 12.19 6.04 1.99
CA ALA A 252 11.77 6.90 3.09
C ALA A 252 12.89 7.09 4.13
N GLU A 253 13.56 6.00 4.52
CA GLU A 253 14.73 6.08 5.42
C GLU A 253 15.85 6.95 4.83
N LYS A 254 16.16 6.82 3.55
CA LYS A 254 17.22 7.58 2.89
C LYS A 254 16.91 9.07 2.80
N PHE A 255 15.69 9.43 2.43
CA PHE A 255 15.32 10.80 2.11
C PHE A 255 14.79 11.60 3.30
N LEU A 256 14.30 10.97 4.36
CA LEU A 256 13.93 11.68 5.59
C LEU A 256 15.15 12.30 6.27
N ARG A 257 15.01 13.54 6.75
CA ARG A 257 16.00 14.15 7.64
C ARG A 257 16.00 13.49 9.03
N PRO A 258 17.09 13.57 9.81
CA PRO A 258 17.04 13.27 11.25
C PRO A 258 15.92 14.08 11.92
N GLY A 259 15.10 13.43 12.74
CA GLY A 259 13.89 14.01 13.32
C GLY A 259 12.66 14.00 12.39
N GLY A 260 12.80 13.59 11.13
CA GLY A 260 11.70 13.45 10.17
C GLY A 260 10.76 12.29 10.53
N ARG A 261 9.51 12.36 10.07
CA ARG A 261 8.45 11.41 10.46
C ARG A 261 8.04 10.47 9.33
N LEU A 262 8.04 9.17 9.61
CA LEU A 262 7.45 8.16 8.75
C LEU A 262 6.08 7.77 9.30
N VAL A 263 5.04 7.80 8.47
CA VAL A 263 3.73 7.23 8.74
C VAL A 263 3.46 6.15 7.69
N ALA A 264 3.19 4.92 8.12
CA ALA A 264 2.92 3.82 7.22
C ALA A 264 1.58 3.16 7.56
N LEU A 265 0.73 3.01 6.54
CA LEU A 265 -0.55 2.32 6.58
C LEU A 265 -0.42 0.96 5.88
N SER A 266 -1.01 -0.06 6.50
CA SER A 266 -1.08 -1.42 5.95
C SER A 266 -2.47 -1.99 6.15
N PHE A 267 -2.92 -2.86 5.26
CA PHE A 267 -4.26 -3.43 5.24
C PHE A 267 -4.26 -4.94 5.44
N HIS A 268 -3.11 -5.58 5.35
CA HIS A 268 -2.97 -6.99 5.72
C HIS A 268 -1.75 -7.29 6.59
N SER A 269 -1.73 -8.51 7.12
CA SER A 269 -0.70 -9.04 8.03
C SER A 269 0.71 -9.03 7.43
N LEU A 270 0.85 -9.29 6.13
CA LEU A 270 2.14 -9.35 5.45
C LEU A 270 2.85 -7.99 5.39
N GLU A 271 2.15 -6.93 4.95
CA GLU A 271 2.65 -5.55 4.94
C GLU A 271 3.02 -5.07 6.36
N ASP A 272 2.09 -5.22 7.31
CA ASP A 272 2.30 -4.82 8.72
C ASP A 272 3.53 -5.50 9.33
N ARG A 273 3.80 -6.75 8.92
CA ARG A 273 4.99 -7.50 9.34
C ARG A 273 6.27 -6.88 8.79
N ILE A 274 6.28 -6.47 7.52
CA ILE A 274 7.43 -5.80 6.88
C ILE A 274 7.69 -4.47 7.57
N ILE A 275 6.67 -3.61 7.68
CA ILE A 275 6.79 -2.29 8.31
C ILE A 275 7.30 -2.44 9.75
N LYS A 276 6.72 -3.35 10.53
CA LYS A 276 7.14 -3.58 11.92
C LYS A 276 8.59 -4.05 12.02
N ARG A 277 9.02 -4.99 11.17
CA ARG A 277 10.42 -5.47 11.19
C ARG A 277 11.40 -4.37 10.79
N PHE A 278 11.03 -3.59 9.78
CA PHE A 278 11.81 -2.47 9.29
C PHE A 278 12.04 -1.42 10.40
N LEU A 279 10.96 -1.00 11.07
CA LEU A 279 11.03 -0.05 12.18
C LEU A 279 11.78 -0.56 13.42
N HIS A 280 12.07 -1.85 13.52
CA HIS A 280 12.86 -2.44 14.59
C HIS A 280 14.30 -2.80 14.16
N GLY A 281 14.69 -2.48 12.92
CA GLY A 281 16.00 -2.82 12.37
C GLY A 281 16.24 -4.33 12.25
N ILE A 282 15.18 -5.12 12.10
CA ILE A 282 15.28 -6.58 11.96
C ILE A 282 15.43 -6.90 10.48
N ASP A 283 16.51 -7.60 10.12
CA ASP A 283 16.73 -8.07 8.75
C ASP A 283 15.56 -8.91 8.26
N MET A 284 15.12 -8.69 7.01
CA MET A 284 14.03 -9.41 6.37
C MET A 284 14.39 -10.86 6.04
N THR A 285 15.68 -11.18 5.88
CA THR A 285 16.16 -12.55 5.60
C THR A 285 16.08 -13.48 6.82
N GLU A 286 16.07 -12.91 8.04
CA GLU A 286 15.91 -13.69 9.27
C GLU A 286 14.56 -14.42 9.26
N LYS A 287 14.60 -15.76 9.19
CA LYS A 287 13.40 -16.61 9.29
C LYS A 287 12.57 -16.21 10.52
N HIS A 288 11.25 -16.19 10.34
CA HIS A 288 10.30 -15.86 11.40
C HIS A 288 10.22 -17.01 12.43
N ASN A 289 11.28 -17.16 13.21
CA ASN A 289 11.39 -18.15 14.26
C ASN A 289 10.84 -17.58 15.58
N LEU A 290 10.56 -18.44 16.56
CA LEU A 290 10.15 -18.03 17.93
C LEU A 290 11.08 -16.96 18.52
N GLY A 291 12.38 -17.01 18.19
CA GLY A 291 13.37 -16.00 18.55
C GLY A 291 13.09 -14.60 17.98
N SER A 292 12.59 -14.46 16.75
CA SER A 292 12.26 -13.16 16.16
C SER A 292 11.02 -12.53 16.82
N LYS A 293 10.02 -13.36 17.19
CA LYS A 293 8.88 -12.91 18.03
C LYS A 293 9.36 -12.43 19.39
N GLN A 294 10.29 -13.16 20.03
CA GLN A 294 10.90 -12.76 21.29
C GLN A 294 11.76 -11.50 21.15
N LYS A 295 12.53 -11.33 20.06
CA LYS A 295 13.29 -10.11 19.74
C LYS A 295 12.36 -8.91 19.56
N ILE A 296 11.28 -9.06 18.78
CA ILE A 296 10.26 -8.01 18.61
C ILE A 296 9.62 -7.68 19.97
N ARG A 297 9.26 -8.69 20.77
CA ARG A 297 8.68 -8.48 22.10
C ARG A 297 9.66 -7.84 23.09
N LYS A 298 10.95 -8.19 23.01
CA LYS A 298 12.04 -7.61 23.81
C LYS A 298 12.30 -6.17 23.39
N ALA A 299 12.31 -5.86 22.09
CA ALA A 299 12.40 -4.50 21.57
C ALA A 299 11.21 -3.64 22.01
N LEU A 300 9.98 -4.17 21.94
CA LEU A 300 8.77 -3.50 22.45
C LEU A 300 8.82 -3.27 23.96
N LYS A 301 9.38 -4.21 24.74
CA LYS A 301 9.53 -4.10 26.20
C LYS A 301 10.62 -3.10 26.58
N ASN A 302 11.74 -3.07 25.86
CA ASN A 302 12.82 -2.12 26.06
C ASN A 302 12.40 -0.69 25.71
N ALA A 303 11.57 -0.48 24.69
CA ALA A 303 10.98 0.82 24.37
C ALA A 303 9.94 1.31 25.41
N SER A 304 9.52 0.44 26.35
CA SER A 304 8.50 0.76 27.35
C SER A 304 9.05 1.12 28.73
N ARG A 305 10.32 0.83 29.02
CA ARG A 305 11.02 1.24 30.23
C ARG A 305 11.94 2.41 29.88
N GLY A 306 11.55 3.62 30.31
CA GLY A 306 12.51 4.71 30.45
C GLY A 306 13.64 4.28 31.39
N GLU A 307 14.81 4.86 31.18
CA GLU A 307 16.08 4.54 31.82
C GLU A 307 15.96 4.23 33.32
N ASP A 308 16.57 3.13 33.74
CA ASP A 308 17.49 3.09 34.88
C ASP A 308 18.04 1.67 35.04
N THR A 309 19.35 1.59 35.29
CA THR A 309 20.19 0.51 35.85
C THR A 309 21.37 0.13 34.95
N GLN A 310 22.58 0.40 35.44
CA GLN A 310 23.85 -0.04 34.87
C GLN A 310 23.95 -1.58 34.77
N GLY A 311 24.68 -2.04 33.74
CA GLY A 311 25.31 -3.36 33.72
C GLY A 311 24.67 -4.40 32.80
N SER A 312 25.19 -4.52 31.57
CA SER A 312 25.47 -5.76 30.81
C SER A 312 25.37 -5.53 29.28
N PRO A 313 26.37 -5.89 28.46
CA PRO A 313 26.38 -5.59 27.03
C PRO A 313 25.56 -6.63 26.26
N CYS A 314 24.25 -6.41 26.13
CA CYS A 314 23.38 -7.32 25.39
C CYS A 314 22.57 -6.56 24.32
N GLY A 315 23.19 -6.41 23.14
CA GLY A 315 22.55 -6.12 21.85
C GLY A 315 21.80 -4.79 21.76
N LYS A 316 22.52 -3.69 21.50
CA LYS A 316 21.91 -2.42 21.06
C LYS A 316 21.01 -2.73 19.85
N SER A 317 19.72 -2.41 19.95
CA SER A 317 18.85 -2.42 18.78
C SER A 317 19.39 -1.36 17.82
N ASN A 318 19.99 -1.77 16.70
CA ASN A 318 20.47 -0.88 15.62
C ASN A 318 19.31 -0.17 14.88
N SER A 319 18.18 0.06 15.56
CA SER A 319 17.03 0.72 14.96
C SER A 319 17.35 2.19 14.75
N LYS A 320 17.24 2.66 13.51
CA LYS A 320 17.32 4.08 13.14
C LYS A 320 16.01 4.83 13.41
N TRP A 321 15.09 4.22 14.16
CA TRP A 321 13.71 4.68 14.33
C TRP A 321 13.28 4.71 15.79
N ILE A 322 12.64 5.80 16.19
CA ILE A 322 11.87 5.92 17.43
C ILE A 322 10.39 5.79 17.08
N SER A 323 9.71 4.75 17.57
CA SER A 323 8.26 4.63 17.38
C SER A 323 7.52 5.73 18.13
N ILE A 324 6.66 6.49 17.44
CA ILE A 324 5.82 7.54 18.06
C ILE A 324 4.79 6.91 18.99
N GLN A 325 4.32 5.71 18.65
CA GLN A 325 3.28 5.03 19.40
C GLN A 325 3.70 3.60 19.75
N LYS A 326 3.44 3.19 21.00
CA LYS A 326 3.78 1.84 21.49
C LYS A 326 2.86 0.75 20.91
N LYS A 327 1.61 1.09 20.64
CA LYS A 327 0.60 0.19 20.05
C LYS A 327 0.28 0.66 18.62
N VAL A 328 0.01 -0.30 17.74
CA VAL A 328 -0.50 -0.02 16.40
C VAL A 328 -1.88 0.60 16.50
N LEU A 329 -2.15 1.66 15.73
CA LEU A 329 -3.49 2.20 15.65
C LEU A 329 -4.31 1.41 14.64
N THR A 330 -5.54 1.13 15.03
CA THR A 330 -6.55 0.44 14.21
C THR A 330 -7.81 1.28 14.20
N PRO A 331 -8.60 1.22 13.11
CA PRO A 331 -9.86 1.96 13.01
C PRO A 331 -10.82 1.57 14.13
N GLN A 332 -11.59 2.54 14.61
CA GLN A 332 -12.71 2.32 15.51
C GLN A 332 -13.95 1.85 14.74
N ALA A 333 -14.94 1.29 15.44
CA ALA A 333 -16.16 0.78 14.79
C ALA A 333 -16.86 1.83 13.90
N LYS A 334 -16.88 3.10 14.34
CA LYS A 334 -17.45 4.22 13.58
C LYS A 334 -16.70 4.49 12.28
N ASP A 335 -15.37 4.40 12.30
CA ASP A 335 -14.53 4.58 11.11
C ASP A 335 -14.82 3.48 10.08
N ILE A 336 -15.00 2.24 10.55
CA ILE A 336 -15.30 1.10 9.68
C ILE A 336 -16.70 1.18 9.08
N GLN A 337 -17.69 1.70 9.82
CA GLN A 337 -19.03 1.93 9.30
C GLN A 337 -19.02 2.97 8.17
N THR A 338 -18.25 4.04 8.36
CA THR A 338 -18.10 5.12 7.36
C THR A 338 -17.31 4.64 6.15
N ASN A 339 -16.22 3.90 6.38
CA ASN A 339 -15.38 3.34 5.33
C ASN A 339 -15.07 1.85 5.60
N PRO A 340 -15.89 0.93 5.06
CA PRO A 340 -15.68 -0.52 5.24
C PRO A 340 -14.37 -1.06 4.66
N ARG A 341 -13.67 -0.30 3.80
CA ARG A 341 -12.37 -0.67 3.22
C ARG A 341 -11.23 -0.49 4.22
N GLY A 342 -11.36 0.51 5.09
CA GLY A 342 -10.40 0.78 6.17
C GLY A 342 -10.39 -0.27 7.28
N ARG A 343 -11.31 -1.25 7.28
CA ARG A 343 -11.53 -2.20 8.40
C ARG A 343 -10.28 -2.93 8.89
N SER A 344 -9.31 -3.17 8.01
CA SER A 344 -8.07 -3.88 8.33
C SER A 344 -6.84 -2.97 8.37
N ALA A 345 -7.05 -1.66 8.26
CA ALA A 345 -6.00 -0.66 8.31
C ALA A 345 -5.26 -0.69 9.65
N LYS A 346 -3.95 -0.55 9.55
CA LYS A 346 -3.03 -0.46 10.68
C LYS A 346 -2.04 0.66 10.40
N LEU A 347 -2.03 1.65 11.29
CA LEU A 347 -1.11 2.78 11.21
C LEU A 347 0.06 2.59 12.16
N ARG A 348 1.27 2.70 11.61
CA ARG A 348 2.52 2.80 12.37
C ARG A 348 3.20 4.11 12.06
N ALA A 349 3.68 4.80 13.09
CA ALA A 349 4.37 6.06 12.95
C ALA A 349 5.69 6.05 13.73
N ALA A 350 6.75 6.57 13.12
CA ALA A 350 8.09 6.60 13.69
C ALA A 350 8.84 7.89 13.31
N ILE A 351 9.80 8.28 14.14
CA ILE A 351 10.73 9.38 13.91
C ILE A 351 12.09 8.79 13.54
N LYS A 352 12.71 9.30 12.49
CA LYS A 352 14.07 8.93 12.10
C LYS A 352 15.08 9.54 13.09
N LEU A 353 16.03 8.74 13.56
CA LEU A 353 17.12 9.17 14.44
C LEU A 353 18.14 10.05 13.71
#